data_AF-E1JR89-F1
#
_entry.id   AF-E1JR89-F1
#
_cell.length_a   1.000
_cell.length_b   1.000
_cell.length_c   1.000
_cell.angle_alpha   90.00
_cell.angle_beta   90.00
_cell.angle_gamma   90.00
#
_symmetry.space_group_name_H-M   'P 1'
#
loop_
_entity.id
_entity.type
_entity.pdbx_description
1 polymer ?
#
loop_
_entity_poly.entity_id
_entity_poly.type
_entity_poly.pdbx_seq_one_letter_code
_entity_poly.pdbx_strand_id
1 'polypeptide(L)'
;MTPMTYKGYAARIEYSDEDECFVGHIAGISDIVGFHGDSVEEIRAAFHEAVDHYLEACAARNVPPNKPYSGKIMVRVSPELHARVAMIASARGVSLNALATEALEHTAQS
;
A
#
# COMPACT_ATOMS: atom_id res chain seq x y z
N MET A 1 -6.69 9.44 7.59
CA MET A 1 -6.20 10.27 6.46
C MET A 1 -6.30 9.47 5.18
N THR A 2 -6.81 10.04 4.09
CA THR A 2 -6.98 9.33 2.80
C THR A 2 -5.79 9.63 1.89
N PRO A 3 -5.06 8.62 1.38
CA PRO A 3 -3.91 8.87 0.50
C PRO A 3 -4.36 9.38 -0.87
N MET A 4 -3.48 10.12 -1.55
CA MET A 4 -3.64 10.44 -2.96
C MET A 4 -3.54 9.14 -3.78
N THR A 5 -4.47 8.91 -4.70
CA THR A 5 -4.52 7.70 -5.51
C THR A 5 -4.69 8.00 -7.00
N TYR A 6 -4.07 7.17 -7.85
CA TYR A 6 -4.16 7.27 -9.31
C TYR A 6 -3.90 5.90 -9.94
N LYS A 7 -4.75 5.47 -10.88
CA LYS A 7 -4.69 4.15 -11.55
C LYS A 7 -4.51 2.94 -10.61
N GLY A 8 -5.06 3.02 -9.40
CA GLY A 8 -4.96 1.97 -8.38
C GLY A 8 -3.67 2.01 -7.53
N TYR A 9 -2.78 2.96 -7.78
CA TYR A 9 -1.60 3.22 -6.95
C TYR A 9 -1.90 4.30 -5.92
N ALA A 10 -1.20 4.26 -4.79
CA ALA A 10 -1.30 5.26 -3.73
C ALA A 10 0.04 5.97 -3.54
N ALA A 11 0.02 7.24 -3.19
CA ALA A 11 1.20 8.00 -2.83
C ALA A 11 1.45 7.94 -1.32
N ARG A 12 2.72 7.80 -0.93
CA ARG A 12 3.23 8.18 0.39
C ARG A 12 4.05 9.44 0.21
N ILE A 13 3.72 10.51 0.92
CA ILE A 13 4.33 11.83 0.78
C ILE A 13 4.82 12.30 2.15
N GLU A 14 6.01 12.87 2.18
CA GLU A 14 6.63 13.51 3.34
C GLU A 14 7.33 14.80 2.93
N TYR A 15 7.57 15.69 3.89
CA TYR A 15 8.38 16.88 3.65
C TYR A 15 9.86 16.53 3.89
N SER A 16 10.73 16.90 2.96
CA SER A 16 12.18 16.81 3.09
C SER A 16 12.73 18.18 3.47
N ASP A 17 13.35 18.28 4.65
CA ASP A 17 14.04 19.51 5.07
C ASP A 17 15.35 19.72 4.30
N GLU A 18 15.97 18.62 3.84
CA GLU A 18 17.20 18.66 3.03
C GLU A 18 16.94 19.21 1.63
N ASP A 19 15.83 18.80 1.01
CA ASP A 19 15.44 19.21 -0.35
C ASP A 19 14.46 20.39 -0.37
N GLU A 20 14.07 20.89 0.80
CA GLU A 20 13.07 21.97 1.01
C GLU A 20 11.75 21.78 0.24
N CYS A 21 11.36 20.53 -0.04
CA CYS A 21 10.19 20.20 -0.85
C CYS A 21 9.45 18.96 -0.34
N PHE A 22 8.29 18.66 -0.92
CA PHE A 22 7.62 17.40 -0.68
C PHE A 22 8.26 16.30 -1.53
N VAL A 23 8.60 15.19 -0.89
CA VAL A 23 9.09 13.98 -1.54
C VAL A 23 8.04 12.89 -1.38
N GLY A 24 7.79 12.15 -2.47
CA GLY A 24 6.81 11.09 -2.47
C GLY A 24 7.29 9.84 -3.20
N HIS A 25 6.69 8.71 -2.81
CA HIS A 25 6.91 7.42 -3.43
C HIS A 25 5.58 6.71 -3.69
N ILE A 26 5.56 5.85 -4.71
CA ILE A 26 4.44 4.92 -4.92
C ILE A 26 4.44 3.91 -3.76
N ALA A 27 3.34 3.88 -3.01
CA ALA A 27 3.15 2.97 -1.90
C ALA A 27 2.70 1.58 -2.38
N GLY A 28 3.19 0.54 -1.71
CA GLY A 28 2.70 -0.82 -1.88
C GLY A 28 3.29 -1.61 -3.03
N ILE A 29 4.34 -1.10 -3.68
CA ILE A 29 5.11 -1.79 -4.71
C ILE A 29 6.54 -2.05 -4.23
N SER A 30 7.23 -3.03 -4.82
CA SER A 30 8.64 -3.31 -4.49
C SER A 30 9.62 -2.45 -5.27
N ASP A 31 9.20 -1.88 -6.41
CA ASP A 31 10.02 -0.90 -7.14
C ASP A 31 10.02 0.45 -6.41
N ILE A 32 11.17 1.10 -6.37
CA ILE A 32 11.26 2.45 -5.82
C ILE A 32 10.97 3.44 -6.94
N VAL A 33 9.75 3.98 -6.94
CA VAL A 33 9.33 5.04 -7.86
C VAL A 33 9.09 6.30 -7.05
N GLY A 34 10.01 7.26 -7.17
CA GLY A 34 9.99 8.54 -6.46
C GLY A 34 9.50 9.69 -7.34
N PHE A 35 8.99 10.73 -6.69
CA PHE A 35 8.57 12.00 -7.28
C PHE A 35 8.68 13.09 -6.21
N HIS A 36 8.70 14.36 -6.61
CA HIS A 36 8.78 15.49 -5.68
C HIS A 36 8.00 16.69 -6.23
N GLY A 37 7.77 17.69 -5.39
CA GLY A 37 7.16 18.96 -5.80
C GLY A 37 7.12 19.97 -4.64
N ASP A 38 7.06 21.25 -4.97
CA ASP A 38 7.12 22.34 -3.98
C ASP A 38 5.72 22.75 -3.50
N SER A 39 4.69 22.30 -4.20
CA SER A 39 3.28 22.53 -3.90
C SER A 39 2.45 21.26 -4.01
N VAL A 40 1.23 21.32 -3.46
CA VAL A 40 0.26 20.21 -3.55
C VAL A 40 -0.09 19.89 -5.01
N GLU A 41 -0.20 20.93 -5.83
CA GLU A 41 -0.48 20.84 -7.27
C GLU A 41 0.66 20.13 -8.00
N GLU A 42 1.90 20.54 -7.74
CA GLU A 42 3.08 19.97 -8.38
C GLU A 42 3.30 18.51 -7.97
N ILE A 43 3.25 18.20 -6.68
CA ILE A 43 3.49 16.82 -6.25
C ILE A 43 2.39 15.87 -6.75
N ARG A 44 1.16 16.37 -6.96
CA ARG A 44 0.08 15.60 -7.57
C ARG A 44 0.35 15.31 -9.04
N ALA A 45 0.79 16.31 -9.80
CA ALA A 45 1.16 16.13 -11.20
C ALA A 45 2.34 15.17 -11.33
N ALA A 46 3.38 15.36 -10.52
CA ALA A 46 4.56 14.51 -10.47
C ALA A 46 4.23 13.06 -10.10
N PHE A 47 3.29 12.84 -9.16
CA PHE A 47 2.79 11.51 -8.84
C PHE A 47 2.12 10.83 -10.03
N HIS A 48 1.23 11.53 -10.74
CA HIS A 48 0.55 10.97 -11.91
C HIS A 48 1.54 10.61 -13.02
N GLU A 49 2.50 11.50 -13.29
CA GLU A 49 3.57 11.27 -14.27
C GLU A 49 4.43 10.07 -13.86
N ALA A 50 4.82 9.97 -12.60
CA ALA A 50 5.63 8.86 -12.11
C ALA A 50 4.90 7.51 -12.24
N VAL A 51 3.59 7.46 -11.97
CA VAL A 51 2.77 6.25 -12.17
C VAL A 51 2.67 5.90 -13.66
N ASP A 52 2.45 6.89 -14.53
CA ASP A 52 2.33 6.66 -15.97
C ASP A 52 3.65 6.17 -16.56
N HIS A 53 4.77 6.82 -16.23
CA HIS A 53 6.11 6.38 -16.61
C HIS A 53 6.40 4.97 -16.09
N TYR A 54 6.06 4.66 -14.83
CA TYR A 54 6.26 3.33 -14.27
C TYR A 54 5.53 2.25 -15.09
N LEU A 55 4.26 2.48 -15.41
CA LEU A 55 3.46 1.55 -16.20
C LEU A 55 4.01 1.39 -17.63
N GLU A 56 4.44 2.48 -18.25
CA GLU A 56 5.09 2.47 -19.58
C GLU A 56 6.40 1.69 -19.56
N ALA A 57 7.25 1.90 -18.54
CA ALA A 57 8.51 1.18 -18.38
C ALA A 57 8.29 -0.33 -18.17
N CYS A 58 7.27 -0.71 -17.39
CA CYS A 58 6.87 -2.12 -17.24
C CYS A 58 6.42 -2.72 -18.58
N ALA A 59 5.59 -2.00 -19.33
CA ALA A 59 5.11 -2.45 -20.64
C ALA A 59 6.26 -2.61 -21.66
N ALA A 60 7.17 -1.64 -21.73
CA ALA A 60 8.33 -1.67 -22.63
C ALA A 60 9.27 -2.85 -22.34
N ARG A 61 9.37 -3.26 -21.08
CA ARG A 61 10.18 -4.42 -20.64
C ARG A 61 9.42 -5.74 -20.68
N ASN A 62 8.14 -5.73 -21.06
CA ASN A 62 7.24 -6.87 -21.04
C ASN A 62 7.20 -7.57 -19.67
N VAL A 63 7.31 -6.79 -18.59
CA VAL A 63 7.18 -7.25 -17.21
C VAL A 63 5.84 -6.76 -16.64
N PRO A 64 5.12 -7.60 -15.87
CA PRO A 64 3.91 -7.14 -15.22
C PRO A 64 4.28 -6.05 -14.20
N PRO A 65 3.57 -4.89 -14.17
CA PRO A 65 3.78 -3.92 -13.12
C PRO A 65 3.42 -4.53 -11.77
N ASN A 66 4.16 -4.15 -10.73
CA ASN A 66 3.87 -4.56 -9.38
C ASN A 66 2.46 -4.10 -9.02
N LYS A 67 1.56 -5.05 -8.79
CA LYS A 67 0.25 -4.73 -8.26
C LYS A 67 0.45 -4.14 -6.87
N PRO A 68 -0.01 -2.90 -6.61
CA PRO A 68 -0.06 -2.40 -5.25
C PRO A 68 -1.03 -3.31 -4.49
N TYR A 69 -0.47 -4.06 -3.53
CA TYR A 69 -1.20 -4.95 -2.62
C TYR A 69 -1.93 -6.13 -3.28
N SER A 70 -1.33 -7.32 -3.22
CA SER A 70 -1.92 -8.57 -3.76
C SER A 70 -3.17 -9.09 -3.02
N GLY A 71 -3.59 -8.42 -1.94
CA GLY A 71 -4.58 -8.92 -0.98
C GLY A 71 -4.08 -10.10 -0.12
N LYS A 72 -2.88 -10.62 -0.39
CA LYS A 72 -2.25 -11.67 0.41
C LYS A 72 -1.41 -11.05 1.51
N ILE A 73 -1.77 -11.34 2.76
CA ILE A 73 -1.05 -10.89 3.94
C ILE A 73 -0.42 -12.13 4.59
N MET A 74 0.91 -12.25 4.53
CA MET A 74 1.66 -13.28 5.26
C MET A 74 2.17 -12.67 6.55
N VAL A 75 1.58 -13.05 7.69
CA VAL A 75 1.98 -12.56 9.01
C VAL A 75 2.51 -13.72 9.84
N ARG A 76 3.66 -13.51 10.48
CA ARG A 76 4.15 -14.38 11.54
C ARG A 76 3.60 -13.89 12.87
N VAL A 77 2.89 -14.76 13.59
CA VAL A 77 2.37 -14.50 14.94
C VAL A 77 2.94 -15.53 15.92
N SER A 78 2.88 -15.25 17.22
CA SER A 78 3.26 -16.23 18.22
C SER A 78 2.31 -17.44 18.21
N PRO A 79 2.78 -18.64 18.60
CA PRO A 79 1.92 -19.83 18.69
C PRO A 79 0.69 -19.61 19.59
N GLU A 80 0.84 -18.85 20.68
CA GLU A 80 -0.24 -18.56 21.63
C GLU A 80 -1.32 -17.68 21.00
N LEU A 81 -0.92 -16.65 20.23
CA LEU A 81 -1.87 -15.81 19.51
C LEU A 81 -2.60 -16.61 18.44
N HIS A 82 -1.88 -17.42 17.67
CA HIS A 82 -2.48 -18.30 16.65
C HIS A 82 -3.54 -19.23 17.26
N ALA A 83 -3.22 -19.89 18.38
CA ALA A 83 -4.14 -20.79 19.07
C ALA A 83 -5.41 -20.07 19.54
N ARG A 84 -5.26 -18.87 20.13
CA ARG A 84 -6.42 -18.08 20.59
C ARG A 84 -7.32 -17.65 19.43
N VAL A 85 -6.74 -17.16 18.34
CA VAL A 85 -7.50 -16.74 17.15
C VAL A 85 -8.21 -17.93 16.51
N ALA A 86 -7.55 -19.09 16.40
CA ALA A 86 -8.14 -20.30 15.86
C ALA A 86 -9.32 -20.81 16.70
N MET A 87 -9.23 -20.77 18.03
CA MET A 87 -10.35 -21.13 18.91
C MET A 87 -11.55 -20.20 18.71
N ILE A 88 -11.33 -18.89 18.62
CA ILE A 88 -12.41 -17.92 18.40
C ILE A 88 -13.07 -18.12 17.04
N ALA A 89 -12.28 -18.33 15.99
CA ALA A 89 -12.78 -18.57 14.64
C ALA A 89 -13.67 -19.83 14.60
N SER A 90 -13.20 -20.91 15.23
CA SER A 90 -13.95 -22.17 15.37
C SER A 90 -15.27 -21.99 16.13
N ALA A 91 -15.24 -21.30 17.27
CA ALA A 91 -16.43 -21.03 18.08
C ALA A 91 -17.48 -20.18 17.34
N ARG A 92 -17.03 -19.29 16.44
CA ARG A 92 -17.90 -18.46 15.58
C ARG A 92 -18.32 -19.15 14.28
N GLY A 93 -17.79 -20.33 13.97
CA GLY A 93 -18.04 -21.02 12.71
C GLY A 93 -17.47 -20.31 11.47
N VAL A 94 -16.41 -19.52 11.63
CA VAL A 94 -15.77 -18.77 10.54
C VAL A 94 -14.33 -19.25 10.30
N SER A 95 -13.78 -18.97 9.13
CA SER A 95 -12.38 -19.27 8.85
C SER A 95 -11.44 -18.31 9.59
N LEU A 96 -10.20 -18.76 9.83
CA LEU A 96 -9.16 -17.91 10.43
C LEU A 96 -8.90 -16.65 9.59
N ASN A 97 -8.95 -16.79 8.25
CA ASN A 97 -8.82 -15.68 7.32
C ASN A 97 -9.98 -14.70 7.47
N ALA A 98 -11.23 -15.17 7.58
CA ALA A 98 -12.38 -14.29 7.76
C ALA A 98 -12.28 -13.47 9.05
N LEU A 99 -11.88 -14.10 10.16
CA LEU A 99 -11.66 -13.41 11.43
C LEU A 99 -10.50 -12.40 11.35
N ALA A 100 -9.42 -12.75 10.65
CA ALA A 100 -8.31 -11.83 10.43
C ALA A 100 -8.73 -10.63 9.55
N THR A 101 -9.50 -10.86 8.50
CA THR A 101 -10.04 -9.80 7.63
C THR A 101 -10.93 -8.84 8.42
N GLU A 102 -11.84 -9.34 9.26
CA GLU A 102 -12.71 -8.51 10.12
C GLU A 102 -11.88 -7.58 11.04
N ALA A 103 -10.82 -8.11 11.67
CA ALA A 103 -9.93 -7.31 12.51
C ALA A 103 -9.14 -6.24 11.72
N LEU A 104 -8.70 -6.59 10.50
CA LEU A 104 -8.02 -5.67 9.60
C LEU A 104 -8.97 -4.57 9.10
N GLU A 105 -10.21 -4.90 8.75
CA GLU A 105 -11.24 -3.94 8.34
C GLU A 105 -11.56 -2.95 9.45
N HIS A 106 -11.74 -3.43 10.69
CA HIS A 106 -11.95 -2.56 11.86
C HIS A 106 -10.79 -1.57 12.03
N THR A 107 -9.55 -2.03 11.84
CA THR A 107 -8.35 -1.18 11.94
C THR A 107 -8.29 -0.17 10.79
N ALA A 108 -8.67 -0.56 9.57
CA ALA A 108 -8.64 0.31 8.39
C ALA A 108 -9.72 1.40 8.41
N GLN A 109 -10.79 1.23 9.19
CA GLN A 109 -11.88 2.20 9.37
C GLN A 109 -11.65 3.16 10.55
N SER A 110 -10.63 2.93 11.37
CA SER A 110 -10.25 3.76 12.53
C SER A 110 -9.27 4.86 12.12
#